data_AF-A0A7Y6NJ04-F1
#
_entry.id   AF-A0A7Y6NJ04-F1
#
_cell.length_a   1.000
_cell.length_b   1.000
_cell.length_c   1.000
_cell.angle_alpha   90.00
_cell.angle_beta   90.00
_cell.angle_gamma   90.00
#
_symmetry.space_group_name_H-M   'P 1'
#
loop_
_entity.id
_entity.type
_entity.pdbx_description
1 polymer ?
#
loop_
_entity_poly.entity_id
_entity_poly.type
_entity_poly.pdbx_seq_one_letter_code
_entity_poly.pdbx_strand_id
1 'polypeptide(L)'
;MRDIEHKRWLLKERPSLETQLQRWLDEAVTLERSTREYISGIQLEENGIRVVLRQYTNRYPHDCLAICAVDLPQSLQHRGWFKSFLVLCCQLNPWQDVIIEDVKNPHLRRFCQRNGFTVLHDFYPDTFKVNQQKVLSMSVTPLTAFRAAGWHE
;
A
#
# COMPACT_ATOMS: atom_id res chain seq x y z
N MET A 1 -8.40 -7.04 13.72
CA MET A 1 -7.43 -7.41 14.79
C MET A 1 -7.33 -6.31 15.84
N ARG A 2 -7.27 -6.63 17.14
CA ARG A 2 -6.98 -5.60 18.16
C ARG A 2 -5.51 -5.16 18.01
N ASP A 3 -5.25 -3.85 18.06
CA ASP A 3 -3.91 -3.25 17.86
C ASP A 3 -2.80 -3.93 18.68
N ILE A 4 -3.10 -4.36 19.91
CA ILE A 4 -2.17 -5.08 20.79
C ILE A 4 -1.77 -6.46 20.24
N GLU A 5 -2.72 -7.22 19.67
CA GLU A 5 -2.46 -8.54 19.11
C GLU A 5 -1.61 -8.42 17.83
N HIS A 6 -1.88 -7.39 17.03
CA HIS A 6 -1.09 -7.09 15.84
C HIS A 6 0.36 -6.77 16.19
N LYS A 7 0.58 -5.86 17.15
CA LYS A 7 1.93 -5.51 17.62
C LYS A 7 2.69 -6.70 18.21
N ARG A 8 2.02 -7.56 18.99
CA ARG A 8 2.64 -8.78 19.52
C ARG A 8 3.05 -9.74 18.41
N TRP A 9 2.21 -9.90 17.39
CA TRP A 9 2.52 -10.74 16.23
C TRP A 9 3.70 -10.18 15.42
N LEU A 10 3.74 -8.87 15.15
CA LEU A 10 4.87 -8.22 14.48
C LEU A 10 6.19 -8.46 15.21
N LEU A 11 6.20 -8.32 16.54
CA LEU A 11 7.41 -8.52 17.35
C LEU A 11 7.88 -9.98 17.38
N LYS A 12 6.95 -10.92 17.49
CA LYS A 12 7.24 -12.35 17.63
C LYS A 12 7.65 -12.99 16.31
N GLU A 13 6.88 -12.75 15.25
CA GLU A 13 7.02 -13.47 13.98
C GLU A 13 7.83 -12.69 12.94
N ARG A 14 8.01 -11.37 13.11
CA ARG A 14 8.69 -10.48 12.15
C ARG A 14 8.25 -10.73 10.69
N PRO A 15 6.94 -10.73 10.42
CA PRO A 15 6.39 -11.09 9.12
C PRO A 15 6.81 -10.10 8.04
N SER A 16 6.93 -10.57 6.79
CA SER A 16 7.15 -9.66 5.65
C SER A 16 5.93 -8.77 5.43
N LEU A 17 6.11 -7.64 4.74
CA LEU A 17 4.98 -6.78 4.36
C LEU A 17 3.91 -7.52 3.55
N GLU A 18 4.31 -8.50 2.75
CA GLU A 18 3.38 -9.37 2.01
C GLU A 18 2.49 -10.19 2.95
N THR A 19 3.07 -10.85 3.95
CA THR A 19 2.30 -11.60 4.95
C THR A 19 1.40 -10.69 5.78
N GLN A 20 1.86 -9.48 6.13
CA GLN A 20 1.05 -8.50 6.85
C GLN A 20 -0.13 -8.02 6.00
N LEU A 21 0.11 -7.71 4.72
CA LEU A 21 -0.91 -7.27 3.78
C LEU A 21 -1.97 -8.35 3.56
N GLN A 22 -1.56 -9.58 3.22
CA GLN A 22 -2.49 -10.69 2.98
C GLN A 22 -3.40 -10.91 4.19
N ARG A 23 -2.81 -11.01 5.39
CA ARG A 23 -3.55 -11.23 6.62
C ARG A 23 -4.57 -10.11 6.90
N TRP A 24 -4.19 -8.85 6.67
CA TRP A 24 -5.13 -7.75 6.83
C TRP A 24 -6.25 -7.80 5.79
N LEU A 25 -5.95 -8.10 4.53
CA LEU A 25 -6.97 -8.23 3.48
C LEU A 25 -8.00 -9.33 3.79
N ASP A 26 -7.53 -10.48 4.29
CA ASP A 26 -8.41 -11.59 4.70
C ASP A 26 -9.41 -11.17 5.79
N GLU A 27 -9.00 -10.28 6.70
CA GLU A 27 -9.90 -9.70 7.71
C GLU A 27 -10.78 -8.59 7.12
N ALA A 28 -10.20 -7.69 6.30
CA ALA A 28 -10.82 -6.48 5.80
C ALA A 28 -12.06 -6.75 4.95
N VAL A 29 -12.04 -7.81 4.11
CA VAL A 29 -13.20 -8.17 3.26
C VAL A 29 -14.47 -8.49 4.05
N THR A 30 -14.37 -8.72 5.36
CA THR A 30 -15.51 -9.02 6.24
C THR A 30 -15.95 -7.83 7.12
N LEU A 31 -15.23 -6.71 7.08
CA LEU A 31 -15.50 -5.56 7.94
C LEU A 31 -16.72 -4.76 7.47
N GLU A 32 -17.60 -4.42 8.40
CA GLU A 32 -18.70 -3.48 8.16
C GLU A 32 -18.19 -2.04 8.15
N ARG A 33 -18.74 -1.21 7.25
CA ARG A 33 -18.36 0.21 7.07
C ARG A 33 -18.51 1.08 8.32
N SER A 34 -19.37 0.67 9.24
CA SER A 34 -19.64 1.35 10.51
C SER A 34 -18.57 1.08 11.58
N THR A 35 -17.70 0.09 11.38
CA THR A 35 -16.70 -0.31 12.37
C THR A 35 -15.50 0.63 12.39
N ARG A 36 -14.86 0.75 13.56
CA ARG A 36 -13.64 1.54 13.70
C ARG A 36 -12.51 0.98 12.85
N GLU A 37 -12.41 -0.34 12.77
CA GLU A 37 -11.41 -1.08 12.04
C GLU A 37 -11.47 -0.78 10.54
N TYR A 38 -12.68 -0.73 9.97
CA TYR A 38 -12.89 -0.30 8.58
C TYR A 38 -12.36 1.12 8.36
N ILE A 39 -12.69 2.04 9.27
CA ILE A 39 -12.33 3.46 9.15
C ILE A 39 -10.83 3.70 9.35
N SER A 40 -10.18 2.97 10.26
CA SER A 40 -8.77 3.18 10.61
C SER A 40 -7.81 2.52 9.63
N GLY A 41 -8.20 1.41 9.00
CA GLY A 41 -7.30 0.61 8.18
C GLY A 41 -6.17 -0.02 9.00
N ILE A 42 -4.98 -0.14 8.39
CA ILE A 42 -3.81 -0.80 8.99
C ILE A 42 -2.52 -0.02 8.70
N GLN A 43 -1.53 -0.16 9.57
CA GLN A 43 -0.14 0.19 9.29
C GLN A 43 0.68 -1.10 9.16
N LEU A 44 1.31 -1.30 8.01
CA LEU A 44 2.30 -2.36 7.80
C LEU A 44 3.70 -1.81 8.14
N GLU A 45 4.54 -2.64 8.74
CA GLU A 45 5.91 -2.25 9.14
C GLU A 45 6.92 -3.37 8.93
N GLU A 46 8.03 -3.08 8.23
CA GLU A 46 9.15 -4.02 8.05
C GLU A 46 10.46 -3.24 7.87
N ASN A 47 11.47 -3.51 8.71
CA ASN A 47 12.83 -2.97 8.56
C ASN A 47 12.89 -1.44 8.30
N GLY A 48 12.09 -0.67 9.04
CA GLY A 48 12.01 0.79 8.91
C GLY A 48 11.13 1.30 7.76
N ILE A 49 10.56 0.42 6.94
CA ILE A 49 9.49 0.75 5.99
C ILE A 49 8.17 0.82 6.76
N ARG A 50 7.37 1.85 6.51
CA ARG A 50 5.98 1.95 7.02
C ARG A 50 5.02 2.26 5.89
N VAL A 51 3.90 1.55 5.85
CA VAL A 51 2.84 1.78 4.88
C VAL A 51 1.50 1.84 5.59
N VAL A 52 0.72 2.88 5.35
CA VAL A 52 -0.64 3.01 5.86
C VAL A 52 -1.63 2.69 4.75
N LEU A 53 -2.54 1.76 5.01
CA LEU A 53 -3.55 1.28 4.07
C LEU A 53 -4.95 1.39 4.65
N ARG A 54 -5.96 1.63 3.79
CA ARG A 54 -7.39 1.64 4.16
C ARG A 54 -8.23 0.90 3.12
N GLN A 55 -9.42 0.46 3.54
CA GLN A 55 -10.43 -0.20 2.69
C GLN A 55 -11.37 0.81 1.97
N TYR A 56 -11.17 2.10 2.18
CA TYR A 56 -11.95 3.15 1.56
C TYR A 56 -11.09 4.38 1.31
N THR A 57 -11.60 5.27 0.47
CA THR A 57 -11.12 6.64 0.31
C THR A 57 -12.30 7.59 0.17
N ASN A 58 -12.06 8.88 0.39
CA ASN A 58 -13.09 9.90 0.24
C ASN A 58 -13.54 10.00 -1.23
N ARG A 59 -14.85 10.24 -1.43
CA ARG A 59 -15.47 10.39 -2.76
C ARG A 59 -15.33 9.16 -3.67
N TYR A 60 -15.12 7.99 -3.09
CA TYR A 60 -15.19 6.71 -3.78
C TYR A 60 -16.28 5.84 -3.12
N PRO A 61 -17.30 5.38 -3.87
CA PRO A 61 -18.49 4.76 -3.27
C PRO A 61 -18.31 3.29 -2.85
N HIS A 62 -17.31 2.61 -3.42
CA HIS A 62 -17.04 1.19 -3.21
C HIS A 62 -15.84 0.98 -2.30
N ASP A 63 -15.66 -0.24 -1.82
CA ASP A 63 -14.43 -0.59 -1.12
C ASP A 63 -13.26 -0.63 -2.12
N CYS A 64 -12.08 -0.27 -1.64
CA CYS A 64 -10.86 -0.18 -2.43
C CYS A 64 -9.63 -0.38 -1.55
N LEU A 65 -8.52 -0.78 -2.15
CA LEU A 65 -7.23 -0.77 -1.47
C LEU A 65 -6.60 0.62 -1.61
N ALA A 66 -6.79 1.47 -0.60
CA ALA A 66 -6.20 2.80 -0.56
C ALA A 66 -4.83 2.78 0.13
N ILE A 67 -3.80 3.30 -0.56
CA ILE A 67 -2.47 3.55 -0.03
C ILE A 67 -2.42 5.01 0.41
N CYS A 68 -2.35 5.23 1.72
CA CYS A 68 -2.52 6.55 2.32
C CYS A 68 -1.19 7.25 2.59
N ALA A 69 -0.19 6.49 3.03
CA ALA A 69 1.14 6.99 3.33
C ALA A 69 2.18 5.88 3.15
N VAL A 70 3.38 6.27 2.74
CA VAL A 70 4.52 5.37 2.60
C VAL A 70 5.77 6.11 3.06
N ASP A 71 6.38 5.59 4.13
CA ASP A 71 7.68 6.04 4.62
C ASP A 71 8.73 4.99 4.24
N LEU A 72 9.77 5.43 3.53
CA LEU A 72 10.87 4.58 3.10
C LEU A 72 12.20 5.06 3.67
N PRO A 73 13.03 4.14 4.19
CA PRO A 73 14.43 4.41 4.47
C PRO A 73 15.13 5.01 3.24
N GLN A 74 16.04 5.96 3.46
CA GLN A 74 16.75 6.66 2.39
C GLN A 74 17.47 5.68 1.45
N SER A 75 18.01 4.58 1.98
CA SER A 75 18.68 3.52 1.22
C SER A 75 17.79 2.84 0.17
N LEU A 76 16.47 2.83 0.38
CA LEU A 76 15.47 2.24 -0.51
C LEU A 76 14.83 3.25 -1.48
N GLN A 77 15.03 4.54 -1.24
CA GLN A 77 14.50 5.57 -2.15
C GLN A 77 15.14 5.43 -3.53
N HIS A 78 14.33 5.64 -4.58
CA HIS A 78 14.72 5.48 -5.99
C HIS A 78 15.19 4.09 -6.43
N ARG A 79 15.10 3.05 -5.57
CA ARG A 79 15.47 1.66 -5.90
C ARG A 79 14.34 0.85 -6.54
N GLY A 80 13.17 1.47 -6.75
CA GLY A 80 12.00 0.80 -7.32
C GLY A 80 11.16 0.01 -6.31
N TRP A 81 11.45 0.09 -5.01
CA TRP A 81 10.70 -0.62 -3.97
C TRP A 81 9.18 -0.36 -4.05
N PHE A 82 8.77 0.92 -4.14
CA PHE A 82 7.34 1.28 -4.19
C PHE A 82 6.64 0.69 -5.42
N LYS A 83 7.35 0.57 -6.55
CA LYS A 83 6.82 -0.06 -7.76
C LYS A 83 6.55 -1.55 -7.51
N SER A 84 7.48 -2.26 -6.87
CA SER A 84 7.30 -3.66 -6.48
C SER A 84 6.16 -3.84 -5.48
N PHE A 85 6.05 -2.94 -4.49
CA PHE A 85 4.96 -2.95 -3.53
C PHE A 85 3.61 -2.69 -4.19
N LEU A 86 3.54 -1.74 -5.13
CA LEU A 86 2.30 -1.45 -5.86
C LEU A 86 1.84 -2.63 -6.73
N VAL A 87 2.79 -3.38 -7.32
CA VAL A 87 2.47 -4.64 -8.01
C VAL A 87 1.86 -5.64 -7.04
N LEU A 88 2.46 -5.84 -5.86
CA LEU A 88 1.90 -6.71 -4.84
C LEU A 88 0.48 -6.28 -4.43
N CYS A 89 0.25 -4.98 -4.20
CA CYS A 89 -1.09 -4.46 -3.92
C CYS A 89 -2.08 -4.84 -5.01
N CYS A 90 -1.73 -4.67 -6.30
CA CYS A 90 -2.61 -5.04 -7.40
C CYS A 90 -2.84 -6.55 -7.52
N GLN A 91 -1.89 -7.37 -7.09
CA GLN A 91 -2.00 -8.83 -7.12
C GLN A 91 -2.92 -9.37 -6.02
N LEU A 92 -2.85 -8.79 -4.82
CA LEU A 92 -3.60 -9.27 -3.65
C LEU A 92 -4.94 -8.56 -3.44
N ASN A 93 -5.14 -7.38 -4.05
CA ASN A 93 -6.34 -6.57 -3.86
C ASN A 93 -7.62 -7.38 -4.14
N PRO A 94 -8.50 -7.57 -3.14
CA PRO A 94 -9.76 -8.30 -3.32
C PRO A 94 -10.87 -7.41 -3.92
N TRP A 95 -10.66 -6.10 -4.00
CA TRP A 95 -11.64 -5.14 -4.50
C TRP A 95 -11.34 -4.73 -5.94
N GLN A 96 -12.23 -3.92 -6.52
CA GLN A 96 -12.08 -3.49 -7.91
C GLN A 96 -10.85 -2.61 -8.14
N ASP A 97 -10.52 -1.71 -7.21
CA ASP A 97 -9.56 -0.64 -7.45
C ASP A 97 -8.53 -0.47 -6.33
N VAL A 98 -7.30 -0.17 -6.75
CA VAL A 98 -6.22 0.32 -5.89
C VAL A 98 -6.11 1.84 -6.08
N ILE A 99 -6.00 2.58 -4.98
CA ILE A 99 -5.95 4.04 -4.95
C ILE A 99 -4.70 4.49 -4.22
N ILE A 100 -4.04 5.53 -4.73
CA ILE A 100 -2.92 6.19 -4.04
C ILE A 100 -3.39 7.59 -3.66
N GLU A 101 -3.42 7.88 -2.37
CA GLU A 101 -3.89 9.17 -1.86
C GLU A 101 -2.74 10.19 -1.76
N ASP A 102 -3.11 11.47 -1.87
CA ASP A 102 -2.26 12.61 -1.52
C ASP A 102 -0.83 12.57 -2.09
N VAL A 103 -0.69 12.24 -3.38
CA VAL A 103 0.61 12.13 -4.05
C VAL A 103 1.28 13.50 -4.20
N LYS A 104 2.02 13.90 -3.16
CA LYS A 104 2.82 15.14 -3.15
C LYS A 104 4.21 14.97 -3.75
N ASN A 105 4.77 13.75 -3.74
CA ASN A 105 6.09 13.50 -4.29
C ASN A 105 6.07 13.68 -5.83
N PRO A 106 6.87 14.60 -6.40
CA PRO A 106 6.80 14.92 -7.83
C PRO A 106 7.26 13.76 -8.72
N HIS A 107 8.17 12.90 -8.26
CA HIS A 107 8.58 11.72 -9.01
C HIS A 107 7.46 10.68 -9.06
N LEU A 108 6.77 10.46 -7.93
CA LEU A 108 5.61 9.56 -7.88
C LEU A 108 4.45 10.11 -8.72
N ARG A 109 4.17 11.41 -8.66
CA ARG A 109 3.15 12.05 -9.51
C ARG A 109 3.45 11.84 -11.00
N ARG A 110 4.70 12.08 -11.44
CA ARG A 110 5.10 11.81 -12.84
C ARG A 110 4.98 10.34 -13.19
N PHE A 111 5.29 9.44 -12.26
CA PHE A 111 5.09 8.00 -12.45
C PHE A 111 3.62 7.65 -12.67
N CYS A 112 2.70 8.18 -11.85
CA CYS A 112 1.26 7.97 -12.02
C CYS A 112 0.79 8.44 -13.41
N GLN A 113 1.16 9.66 -13.80
CA GLN A 113 0.79 10.24 -15.10
C GLN A 113 1.31 9.42 -16.28
N ARG A 114 2.60 9.05 -16.27
CA ARG A 114 3.23 8.27 -17.35
C ARG A 114 2.66 6.87 -17.51
N ASN A 115 2.08 6.31 -16.44
CA ASN A 115 1.50 4.96 -16.46
C ASN A 115 -0.03 4.97 -16.58
N GLY A 116 -0.62 6.11 -16.95
CA GLY A 116 -2.04 6.22 -17.26
C GLY A 116 -2.93 6.03 -16.03
N PHE A 117 -2.46 6.42 -14.85
CA PHE A 117 -3.30 6.46 -13.65
C PHE A 117 -4.23 7.67 -13.78
N THR A 118 -5.48 7.51 -13.34
CA THR A 118 -6.49 8.57 -13.47
C THR A 118 -6.67 9.28 -12.15
N VAL A 119 -6.86 10.60 -12.17
CA VAL A 119 -7.29 11.34 -10.98
C VAL A 119 -8.62 10.77 -10.52
N LEU A 120 -8.74 10.50 -9.22
CA LEU A 120 -9.94 9.88 -8.65
C LEU A 120 -11.15 10.82 -8.74
N HIS A 121 -10.95 12.08 -8.36
CA HIS A 121 -11.99 13.11 -8.31
C HIS A 121 -11.34 14.49 -8.33
N ASP A 122 -11.95 15.48 -9.00
CA ASP A 122 -11.38 16.82 -9.20
C ASP A 122 -11.06 17.56 -7.88
N PHE A 123 -11.83 17.28 -6.83
CA PHE A 123 -11.60 17.82 -5.48
C PHE A 123 -10.28 17.32 -4.84
N TYR A 124 -9.75 16.16 -5.27
CA TYR A 124 -8.49 15.57 -4.80
C TYR A 124 -7.54 15.32 -6.00
N PRO A 125 -6.95 16.38 -6.57
CA PRO A 125 -6.17 16.29 -7.83
C PRO A 125 -4.84 15.52 -7.70
N ASP A 126 -4.47 15.13 -6.49
CA ASP A 126 -3.31 14.30 -6.14
C ASP A 126 -3.66 12.89 -5.68
N THR A 127 -4.94 12.52 -5.69
CA THR A 127 -5.37 11.14 -5.45
C THR A 127 -5.61 10.44 -6.78
N PHE A 128 -4.96 9.29 -6.97
CA PHE A 128 -4.96 8.56 -8.24
C PHE A 128 -5.57 7.17 -8.08
N LYS A 129 -6.50 6.83 -8.98
CA LYS A 129 -6.88 5.45 -9.26
C LYS A 129 -5.81 4.79 -10.14
N VAL A 130 -5.31 3.65 -9.69
CA VAL A 130 -4.20 2.93 -10.31
C VAL A 130 -4.66 2.24 -11.59
N ASN A 131 -3.85 2.35 -12.65
CA ASN A 131 -4.00 1.49 -13.83
C ASN A 131 -3.42 0.11 -13.52
N GLN A 132 -4.24 -0.76 -12.95
CA GLN A 132 -3.80 -2.08 -12.47
C GLN A 132 -3.25 -2.96 -13.59
N GLN A 133 -3.85 -2.94 -14.78
CA GLN A 133 -3.33 -3.69 -15.94
C GLN A 133 -1.90 -3.25 -16.28
N LYS A 134 -1.66 -1.94 -16.32
CA LYS A 134 -0.33 -1.40 -16.56
C LYS A 134 0.65 -1.81 -15.47
N VAL A 135 0.26 -1.73 -14.20
CA VAL A 135 1.09 -2.12 -13.06
C VAL A 135 1.45 -3.61 -13.08
N LEU A 136 0.47 -4.49 -13.26
CA LEU A 136 0.67 -5.95 -13.32
C LEU A 136 1.57 -6.39 -14.49
N SER A 137 1.63 -5.61 -15.57
CA SER A 137 2.55 -5.87 -16.69
C SER A 137 3.99 -5.42 -16.45
N MET A 138 4.28 -4.73 -15.35
CA MET A 138 5.61 -4.16 -15.11
C MET A 138 6.60 -5.23 -14.62
N SER A 139 7.79 -5.28 -15.25
CA SER A 139 8.92 -5.99 -14.66
C SER A 139 9.37 -5.28 -13.37
N VAL A 140 9.40 -6.01 -12.26
CA VAL A 140 9.78 -5.49 -10.94
C VAL A 140 10.76 -6.42 -10.24
N THR A 141 11.61 -5.86 -9.39
CA THR A 141 12.45 -6.64 -8.49
C THR A 141 11.57 -7.21 -7.38
N PRO A 142 11.69 -8.50 -7.00
CA PRO A 142 10.95 -9.06 -5.88
C PRO A 142 11.19 -8.28 -4.58
N LEU A 143 10.15 -8.12 -3.74
CA LEU A 143 10.26 -7.37 -2.49
C LEU A 143 11.33 -7.95 -1.54
N THR A 144 11.52 -9.27 -1.58
CA THR A 144 12.54 -9.98 -0.79
C THR A 144 13.97 -9.53 -1.09
N ALA A 145 14.25 -9.06 -2.31
CA ALA A 145 15.58 -8.58 -2.68
C ALA A 145 15.98 -7.28 -1.96
N PHE A 146 15.01 -6.50 -1.46
CA PHE A 146 15.28 -5.26 -0.72
C PHE A 146 15.59 -5.51 0.76
N ARG A 147 15.37 -6.73 1.27
CA ARG A 147 15.64 -7.09 2.67
C ARG A 147 17.14 -7.23 2.96
N ALA A 148 17.93 -7.57 1.96
CA ALA A 148 19.38 -7.82 2.10
C ALA A 148 20.24 -6.54 2.16
N ALA A 149 19.68 -5.37 1.82
CA ALA A 149 20.45 -4.13 1.70
C ALA A 149 20.56 -3.31 3.00
N GLY A 150 20.03 -3.82 4.12
CA GLY A 150 19.74 -3.02 5.33
C GLY A 150 20.55 -3.31 6.59
N TRP A 151 21.64 -4.09 6.54
CA TRP A 151 22.44 -4.42 7.74
C TRP A 151 23.91 -4.05 7.56
N HIS A 152 24.19 -2.76 7.37
CA HIS A 152 25.50 -2.17 7.67
C HIS A 152 25.30 -0.73 8.12
N GLU A 153 25.01 -0.56 9.40
CA GLU A 153 25.44 0.60 10.19
C GLU A 153 26.25 0.08 11.39
#